data_AF-N9VA57-F1
#
_entry.id   AF-N9VA57-F1
#
_cell.length_a   1.000
_cell.length_b   1.000
_cell.length_c   1.000
_cell.angle_alpha   90.00
_cell.angle_beta   90.00
_cell.angle_gamma   90.00
#
_symmetry.space_group_name_H-M   'P 1'
#
loop_
_entity.id
_entity.type
_entity.pdbx_description
1 polymer ?
#
loop_
_entity_poly.entity_id
_entity_poly.type
_entity_poly.pdbx_seq_one_letter_code
_entity_poly.pdbx_strand_id
1 'polypeptide(L)'
;MNIGAPLKIFHESKGTIVTIEVKTGETYRGRMVETEDNMNCQLRDVTITAKDGSQSRTEYIFIRGNQVRFVVLPEMFKNSPCLKSSELKKHVQVKKPKKNNKKPTLVQSSK
;
A
#
# COMPACT_ATOMS: atom_id res chain seq x y z
N MET A 1 5.39 15.43 -4.55
CA MET A 1 5.29 13.99 -4.91
C MET A 1 3.95 13.48 -4.43
N ASN A 2 3.17 12.80 -5.28
CA ASN A 2 1.90 12.20 -4.86
C ASN A 2 2.20 10.79 -4.31
N ILE A 3 2.29 10.68 -2.99
CA ILE A 3 2.57 9.43 -2.28
C ILE A 3 1.29 8.58 -2.28
N GLY A 4 1.38 7.34 -2.75
CA GLY A 4 0.24 6.43 -2.77
C GLY A 4 -0.26 6.13 -1.35
N ALA A 5 -1.57 5.88 -1.21
CA ALA A 5 -2.21 5.60 0.07
C ALA A 5 -1.50 4.53 0.94
N PRO A 6 -0.97 3.41 0.40
CA PRO A 6 -0.25 2.42 1.21
C PRO A 6 1.03 2.98 1.84
N LEU A 7 1.81 3.76 1.09
CA LEU A 7 3.05 4.35 1.59
C LEU A 7 2.76 5.45 2.62
N LYS A 8 1.65 6.18 2.46
CA LYS A 8 1.19 7.15 3.47
C LYS A 8 0.85 6.48 4.80
N ILE A 9 0.11 5.37 4.77
CA ILE A 9 -0.23 4.61 5.98
C ILE A 9 1.04 4.00 6.60
N PHE A 10 1.98 3.54 5.78
CA PHE A 10 3.27 3.06 6.26
C PHE A 10 4.01 4.16 7.04
N HIS A 11 4.05 5.39 6.55
CA HIS A 11 4.61 6.54 7.27
C HIS A 11 3.84 6.90 8.56
N GLU A 12 2.52 6.73 8.56
CA GLU A 12 1.68 6.93 9.75
C GLU A 12 1.92 5.85 10.84
N SER A 13 2.59 4.73 10.50
CA SER A 13 2.86 3.64 11.45
C SER A 13 3.96 3.93 12.47
N LYS A 14 4.71 5.03 12.31
CA LYS A 14 5.76 5.45 13.26
C LYS A 14 5.24 5.51 14.70
N GLY A 15 6.04 5.04 15.64
CA GLY A 15 5.71 4.95 17.06
C GLY A 15 4.82 3.77 17.44
N THR A 16 4.29 3.00 16.49
CA THR A 16 3.45 1.83 16.76
C THR A 16 4.24 0.52 16.69
N ILE A 17 3.68 -0.55 17.28
CA ILE A 17 4.25 -1.90 17.16
C ILE A 17 3.80 -2.49 15.83
N VAL A 18 4.77 -2.88 15.00
CA VAL A 18 4.52 -3.51 13.70
C VAL A 18 5.22 -4.86 13.64
N THR A 19 4.77 -5.71 12.74
CA THR A 19 5.48 -6.94 12.37
C THR A 19 5.85 -6.86 10.89
N ILE A 20 7.11 -7.09 10.57
CA ILE A 20 7.62 -7.06 9.19
C ILE A 20 8.12 -8.44 8.84
N GLU A 21 7.59 -9.03 7.77
CA GLU A 21 8.19 -10.21 7.16
C GLU A 21 9.10 -9.77 6.02
N VAL A 22 10.31 -10.32 5.97
CA VAL A 22 11.25 -10.10 4.86
C VAL A 22 11.19 -11.24 3.84
N LYS A 23 11.77 -11.04 2.66
CA LYS A 23 11.80 -12.04 1.57
C LYS A 23 12.40 -13.38 2.01
N THR A 24 13.38 -13.33 2.92
CA THR A 24 13.98 -14.49 3.57
C THR A 24 13.07 -15.12 4.63
N GLY A 25 11.80 -14.75 4.79
CA GLY A 25 10.86 -15.44 5.68
C GLY A 25 11.10 -15.24 7.19
N GLU A 26 12.11 -14.47 7.58
CA GLU A 26 12.26 -14.01 8.95
C GLU A 26 11.21 -12.94 9.25
N THR A 27 10.76 -12.88 10.50
CA THR A 27 9.84 -11.84 10.95
C THR A 27 10.46 -10.98 12.03
N TYR A 28 10.23 -9.68 11.93
CA TYR A 28 10.75 -8.67 12.84
C TYR A 28 9.57 -7.94 13.46
N ARG A 29 9.38 -8.10 14.76
CA ARG A 29 8.32 -7.44 15.52
C ARG A 29 8.90 -6.44 16.49
N GLY A 30 8.58 -5.17 16.33
CA GLY A 30 9.12 -4.09 17.17
C GLY A 30 8.39 -2.77 16.98
N ARG A 31 8.86 -1.73 17.69
CA ARG A 31 8.32 -0.38 17.55
C ARG A 31 8.93 0.29 16.32
N MET A 32 8.09 0.75 15.40
CA MET A 32 8.53 1.53 14.24
C MET A 32 9.13 2.87 14.71
N VAL A 33 10.39 3.14 14.37
CA VAL A 33 11.08 4.39 14.70
C VAL A 33 11.00 5.35 13.52
N GLU A 34 11.44 4.90 12.36
CA GLU A 34 11.58 5.74 11.16
C GLU A 34 11.23 4.94 9.90
N THR A 35 10.75 5.64 8.88
CA THR A 35 10.28 5.06 7.61
C THR A 35 10.65 5.98 6.44
N GLU A 36 11.13 5.41 5.35
CA GLU A 36 11.48 6.12 4.12
C GLU A 36 10.54 5.76 2.96
N ASP A 37 10.54 6.56 1.89
CA ASP A 37 9.71 6.34 0.70
C ASP A 37 10.03 5.04 -0.07
N ASN A 38 11.26 4.55 0.07
CA ASN A 38 11.71 3.26 -0.49
C ASN A 38 11.36 2.06 0.43
N MET A 39 10.60 2.29 1.50
CA MET A 39 10.24 1.37 2.57
C MET A 39 11.40 0.89 3.45
N ASN A 40 12.57 1.53 3.39
CA ASN A 40 13.56 1.37 4.45
C ASN A 40 12.90 1.78 5.77
N CYS A 41 13.18 1.02 6.82
CA CYS A 41 12.61 1.29 8.13
C CYS A 41 13.57 0.92 9.25
N GLN A 42 13.38 1.60 10.38
CA GLN A 42 14.08 1.32 11.61
C GLN A 42 13.08 0.86 12.66
N LEU A 43 13.42 -0.19 13.40
CA LEU A 43 12.66 -0.61 14.56
C LEU A 43 13.51 -0.60 15.82
N ARG A 44 12.84 -0.41 16.95
CA ARG A 44 13.39 -0.56 18.30
C ARG A 44 12.67 -1.67 19.06
N ASP A 45 13.36 -2.27 20.03
CA ASP A 45 12.86 -3.30 20.95
C ASP A 45 12.29 -4.49 20.17
N VAL A 46 13.13 -5.07 19.32
CA VAL A 46 12.73 -6.01 18.27
C VAL A 46 12.85 -7.44 18.75
N THR A 47 11.79 -8.21 18.56
CA THR A 47 11.83 -9.68 18.57
C THR A 47 11.94 -10.17 17.13
N ILE A 48 12.98 -10.94 16.86
CA ILE A 48 13.23 -11.57 15.57
C ILE A 48 12.79 -13.03 15.68
N THR A 49 12.01 -13.51 14.71
CA THR A 49 11.69 -14.93 14.58
C THR A 49 12.28 -15.44 13.27
N ALA A 50 13.23 -16.36 13.35
CA ALA A 50 13.83 -16.99 12.19
C ALA A 50 12.87 -18.02 11.57
N LYS A 51 13.19 -18.49 10.36
CA LYS A 51 12.37 -19.48 9.64
C LYS A 51 12.13 -20.77 10.41
N ASP A 52 13.09 -21.16 11.25
CA ASP A 52 13.04 -22.37 12.08
C ASP A 52 12.21 -22.16 13.37
N GLY A 53 11.65 -20.97 13.56
CA GLY A 53 10.85 -20.59 14.72
C GLY A 53 11.68 -20.12 15.91
N SER A 54 13.02 -20.14 15.83
CA SER A 54 13.87 -19.61 16.89
C SER A 54 13.67 -18.11 17.05
N GLN A 55 13.71 -17.64 18.30
CA GLN A 55 13.51 -16.24 18.63
C GLN A 55 14.77 -15.62 19.23
N SER A 56 15.07 -14.40 18.81
CA SER A 56 16.11 -13.56 19.41
C SER A 56 15.59 -12.14 19.62
N ARG A 57 16.32 -11.35 20.41
CA ARG A 57 15.99 -9.95 20.67
C ARG A 57 17.13 -9.04 20.29
N THR A 58 16.80 -7.83 19.86
CA THR A 58 17.77 -6.79 19.51
C THR A 58 17.18 -5.42 19.82
N GLU A 59 17.99 -4.50 20.33
CA GLU A 59 17.49 -3.17 20.70
C GLU A 59 17.14 -2.33 19.47
N TYR A 60 17.95 -2.35 18.41
CA TYR A 60 17.72 -1.59 17.18
C TYR A 60 18.00 -2.42 15.94
N ILE A 61 17.15 -2.30 14.92
CA ILE A 61 17.40 -2.88 13.60
C ILE A 61 17.02 -1.92 12.48
N PHE A 62 17.79 -1.96 11.40
CA PHE A 62 17.47 -1.33 10.14
C PHE A 62 17.12 -2.39 9.11
N ILE A 63 15.95 -2.28 8.49
CA ILE A 63 15.48 -3.17 7.44
C ILE A 63 15.47 -2.40 6.12
N ARG A 64 16.17 -2.93 5.13
CA ARG A 64 16.14 -2.39 3.77
C ARG A 64 14.78 -2.66 3.13
N GLY A 65 14.14 -1.62 2.59
CA GLY A 65 12.78 -1.72 2.06
C GLY A 65 12.61 -2.70 0.91
N ASN A 66 13.65 -2.91 0.09
CA ASN A 66 13.60 -3.91 -0.97
C ASN A 66 13.53 -5.37 -0.46
N GLN A 67 13.83 -5.62 0.82
CA GLN A 67 13.72 -6.94 1.44
C GLN A 67 12.37 -7.16 2.11
N VAL A 68 11.57 -6.12 2.30
CA VAL A 68 10.24 -6.25 2.90
C VAL A 68 9.33 -7.04 1.97
N ARG A 69 8.67 -8.07 2.51
CA ARG A 69 7.61 -8.84 1.84
C ARG A 69 6.26 -8.20 2.13
N PHE A 70 5.95 -8.02 3.41
CA PHE A 70 4.75 -7.33 3.88
C PHE A 70 4.97 -6.75 5.28
N VAL A 71 4.12 -5.81 5.64
CA VAL A 71 4.07 -5.19 6.98
C VAL A 71 2.68 -5.42 7.55
N VAL A 72 2.63 -5.92 8.78
CA VAL A 72 1.42 -6.03 9.58
C VAL A 72 1.36 -4.82 10.50
N LEU A 73 0.32 -4.01 10.31
CA LEU A 73 0.05 -2.83 11.11
C LEU A 73 -1.01 -3.12 12.18
N PRO A 74 -1.02 -2.36 13.30
CA PRO A 74 -2.08 -2.45 14.29
C PRO A 74 -3.48 -2.17 13.72
N GLU A 75 -4.51 -2.65 14.41
CA GLU A 75 -5.89 -2.47 13.95
C GLU A 75 -6.36 -1.00 13.90
N MET A 76 -5.68 -0.09 14.59
CA MET A 76 -5.99 1.35 14.56
C MET A 76 -5.93 1.94 13.15
N PHE A 77 -5.21 1.30 12.22
CA PHE A 77 -5.12 1.74 10.83
C PHE A 77 -6.30 1.30 9.96
N LYS A 78 -7.17 0.38 10.43
CA LYS A 78 -8.34 -0.12 9.66
C LYS A 78 -9.27 1.00 9.18
N ASN A 79 -9.42 2.05 9.98
CA ASN A 79 -10.30 3.18 9.70
C ASN A 79 -9.57 4.41 9.13
N SER A 80 -8.28 4.28 8.79
CA SER A 80 -7.49 5.40 8.28
C SER A 80 -8.18 6.00 7.04
N PRO A 81 -8.32 7.33 6.95
CA PRO A 81 -8.92 7.98 5.80
C PRO A 81 -8.18 7.63 4.49
N CYS A 82 -6.90 7.27 4.57
CA CYS A 82 -6.07 6.82 3.46
C CYS A 82 -6.55 5.48 2.86
N LEU A 83 -7.24 4.62 3.63
CA LEU A 83 -7.82 3.35 3.16
C LEU A 83 -9.21 3.52 2.54
N LYS A 84 -9.85 4.69 2.69
CA LYS A 84 -11.19 4.92 2.13
C LYS A 84 -11.08 5.11 0.62
N SER A 85 -11.76 4.23 -0.12
CA SER A 85 -11.67 4.02 -1.56
C SER A 85 -12.10 5.19 -2.47
N SER A 86 -12.24 6.41 -1.96
CA SER A 86 -12.62 7.58 -2.76
C SER A 86 -11.50 8.06 -3.69
N GLU A 87 -10.24 7.70 -3.43
CA GLU A 87 -9.10 8.05 -4.29
C GLU A 87 -8.72 6.95 -5.30
N LEU A 88 -9.01 5.68 -5.03
CA LEU A 88 -8.73 4.57 -5.95
C LEU A 88 -9.57 4.59 -7.24
N LYS A 89 -10.69 5.33 -7.27
CA LYS A 89 -11.60 5.37 -8.42
C LYS A 89 -11.20 6.35 -9.54
N LYS A 90 -10.16 7.17 -9.37
CA LYS A 90 -9.83 8.25 -10.33
C LYS A 90 -9.06 7.80 -11.58
N HIS A 91 -8.72 6.51 -11.75
CA HIS A 91 -7.95 6.01 -12.90
C HIS A 91 -8.62 4.91 -13.73
N VAL A 92 -9.96 4.86 -13.76
CA VAL A 92 -10.68 4.18 -14.85
C VAL A 92 -11.40 5.24 -15.68
N GLN A 93 -10.71 5.80 -16.68
CA GLN A 93 -11.39 6.54 -17.73
C GLN A 93 -12.21 5.55 -18.56
N VAL A 94 -13.49 5.38 -18.22
CA VAL A 94 -14.45 4.73 -19.11
C VAL A 94 -14.60 5.65 -20.33
N LYS A 95 -13.95 5.30 -21.46
CA LYS A 95 -14.21 5.95 -22.75
C LYS A 95 -15.69 5.74 -23.08
N LYS A 96 -16.50 6.80 -22.99
CA LYS A 96 -17.90 6.78 -23.43
C LYS A 96 -17.95 6.42 -24.94
N PRO A 97 -18.81 5.50 -25.39
CA PRO A 97 -18.95 5.21 -26.81
C PRO A 97 -19.51 6.45 -27.54
N LYS A 98 -18.85 6.86 -28.64
CA LYS A 98 -19.32 7.96 -29.51
C LYS A 98 -20.62 7.53 -30.20
N LYS A 99 -21.74 8.21 -29.94
CA LYS A 99 -22.97 8.11 -30.74
C LYS A 99 -22.72 8.73 -32.12
N ASN A 100 -22.64 7.92 -33.16
CA ASN A 100 -22.65 8.39 -34.55
C ASN A 100 -24.09 8.73 -34.95
N ASN A 101 -24.42 10.02 -35.00
CA ASN A 101 -25.65 10.50 -35.63
C ASN A 101 -25.44 10.55 -37.16
N LYS A 102 -25.79 9.48 -37.87
CA LYS A 102 -26.09 9.59 -39.32
C LYS A 102 -27.56 9.98 -39.45
N LYS A 103 -27.83 11.18 -39.98
CA LYS A 103 -29.18 11.63 -40.34
C LYS A 103 -29.75 10.71 -41.43
N PRO A 104 -31.01 10.25 -41.32
CA PRO A 104 -31.64 9.51 -42.41
C PRO A 104 -31.95 10.47 -43.58
N THR A 105 -31.46 10.15 -44.77
CA THR A 105 -31.77 10.86 -46.00
C THR A 105 -33.19 10.54 -46.43
N LEU A 106 -34.04 11.56 -46.56
CA LEU A 106 -35.41 11.45 -47.04
C LEU A 106 -35.38 11.13 -48.54
N VAL A 107 -35.68 9.89 -48.93
CA VAL A 107 -35.96 9.57 -50.33
C VAL A 107 -37.35 10.11 -50.63
N GLN A 108 -37.43 11.24 -51.33
CA GLN A 108 -38.68 11.79 -51.81
C GLN A 108 -39.25 10.87 -52.88
N SER A 109 -40.45 10.36 -52.61
CA SER A 109 -41.34 9.77 -53.62
C SER A 109 -41.72 10.85 -54.63
N SER A 110 -41.57 10.58 -55.92
CA SER A 110 -42.11 11.40 -57.01
C SER A 110 -42.65 10.48 -58.10
N LYS A 111 -43.99 10.39 -58.09
CA LYS A 111 -44.96 10.11 -59.17
C LYS A 111 -44.72 8.96 -60.12
#